data_AF-A0A139JPY4-F1
#
_entry.id   AF-A0A139JPY4-F1
#
_cell.length_a   1.000
_cell.length_b   1.000
_cell.length_c   1.000
_cell.angle_alpha   90.00
_cell.angle_beta   90.00
_cell.angle_gamma   90.00
#
_symmetry.space_group_name_H-M   'P 1'
#
loop_
_entity.id
_entity.type
_entity.pdbx_description
1 polymer ?
#
loop_
_entity_poly.entity_id
_entity_poly.type
_entity_poly.pdbx_seq_one_letter_code
_entity_poly.pdbx_strand_id
1 'polypeptide(L)'
;MYKGHLVELANKEEIFQNPLHFYTRKMLRAIPKMNDNYIDNNMNNQKEEDQQQIIKEEKHFEQNEEKLMFQKIKKGHFVLK
;
A
#
# COMPACT_ATOMS: atom_id res chain seq x y z
N MET A 1 2.91 1.48 -8.85
CA MET A 1 4.07 0.61 -9.11
C MET A 1 5.17 0.93 -8.11
N TYR A 2 5.95 -0.05 -7.68
CA TYR A 2 7.08 0.12 -6.77
C TYR A 2 8.22 -0.82 -7.18
N LYS A 3 9.47 -0.32 -7.20
CA LYS A 3 10.66 -1.06 -7.68
C LYS A 3 10.44 -1.77 -9.04
N GLY A 4 9.73 -1.13 -9.97
CA GLY A 4 9.44 -1.73 -11.28
C GLY A 4 8.27 -2.72 -11.32
N HIS A 5 7.68 -3.07 -10.17
CA HIS A 5 6.55 -4.00 -10.10
C HIS A 5 5.20 -3.29 -9.92
N LEU A 6 4.15 -3.84 -10.54
CA LEU A 6 2.78 -3.55 -10.13
C LEU A 6 2.55 -4.24 -8.79
N VAL A 7 2.13 -3.49 -7.77
CA VAL A 7 2.05 -3.99 -6.39
C VAL A 7 0.63 -4.24 -5.89
N GLU A 8 -0.34 -3.59 -6.51
CA GLU A 8 -1.74 -3.69 -6.14
C GLU A 8 -2.61 -3.40 -7.34
N LEU A 9 -3.63 -4.22 -7.53
CA LEU A 9 -4.61 -4.11 -8.60
C LEU A 9 -6.00 -4.35 -8.03
N ALA A 10 -6.83 -3.31 -8.02
CA ALA A 10 -8.23 -3.41 -7.67
C ALA A 10 -9.09 -2.41 -8.45
N ASN A 11 -10.41 -2.46 -8.27
CA ASN A 11 -11.28 -1.37 -8.73
C ASN A 11 -10.93 -0.06 -7.99
N LYS A 12 -11.36 1.06 -8.56
CA LYS A 12 -11.04 2.39 -8.03
C LYS A 12 -11.48 2.52 -6.58
N GLU A 13 -12.74 2.21 -6.30
CA GLU A 13 -13.36 2.39 -4.99
C GLU A 13 -12.58 1.64 -3.91
N GLU A 14 -12.16 0.41 -4.19
CA GLU A 14 -11.39 -0.43 -3.29
C GLU A 14 -9.99 0.12 -3.03
N ILE A 15 -9.28 0.58 -4.07
CA ILE A 15 -7.95 1.19 -3.89
C ILE A 15 -8.03 2.41 -2.97
N PHE A 16 -9.05 3.26 -3.13
CA PHE A 16 -9.19 4.48 -2.33
C PHE A 16 -9.72 4.23 -0.91
N GLN A 17 -10.57 3.21 -0.72
CA GLN A 17 -11.18 2.93 0.60
C GLN A 17 -10.37 1.94 1.44
N ASN A 18 -9.74 0.95 0.81
CA ASN A 18 -9.04 -0.15 1.48
C ASN A 18 -7.73 -0.53 0.74
N PRO A 19 -6.77 0.40 0.65
CA PRO A 19 -5.45 0.12 0.10
C PRO A 19 -4.67 -0.86 0.98
N LEU A 20 -4.29 -2.01 0.43
CA LEU A 20 -3.66 -3.10 1.18
C LEU A 20 -2.13 -3.09 1.08
N HIS A 21 -1.56 -2.67 -0.05
CA HIS A 21 -0.12 -2.61 -0.19
C HIS A 21 0.41 -1.32 0.46
N PHE A 22 1.49 -1.43 1.25
CA PHE A 22 2.05 -0.28 1.99
C PHE A 22 2.37 0.91 1.08
N TYR A 23 2.90 0.62 -0.12
CA TYR A 23 3.24 1.66 -1.08
C TYR A 23 1.99 2.37 -1.60
N THR A 24 0.89 1.66 -1.85
CA THR A 24 -0.40 2.25 -2.26
C THR A 24 -0.93 3.17 -1.17
N ARG A 25 -0.90 2.72 0.10
CA ARG A 25 -1.29 3.56 1.25
C ARG A 25 -0.46 4.83 1.33
N LYS A 26 0.87 4.70 1.22
CA LYS A 26 1.79 5.85 1.26
C LYS A 26 1.54 6.82 0.11
N MET A 27 1.29 6.30 -1.09
CA MET A 27 0.97 7.11 -2.27
C MET A 27 -0.34 7.89 -2.07
N LEU A 28 -1.40 7.25 -1.58
CA LEU A 28 -2.69 7.91 -1.33
C LEU A 28 -2.58 8.98 -0.24
N ARG A 29 -1.79 8.76 0.81
CA ARG A 29 -1.54 9.76 1.86
C ARG A 29 -0.71 10.96 1.38
N ALA A 30 0.04 10.82 0.30
CA ALA A 30 0.79 11.92 -0.29
C ALA A 30 -0.12 12.91 -1.04
N ILE A 31 -1.39 12.56 -1.27
CA ILE A 31 -2.36 13.45 -1.89
C ILE A 31 -2.61 14.64 -0.94
N PRO A 32 -2.36 15.89 -1.39
CA PRO A 32 -2.62 17.08 -0.59
C PRO A 32 -4.10 17.17 -0.21
N LYS A 33 -4.38 17.45 1.06
CA LYS A 33 -5.75 17.71 1.52
C LYS A 33 -6.17 19.09 1.02
N MET A 34 -7.13 19.13 0.10
CA MET A 34 -7.66 20.38 -0.48
C MET A 34 -8.68 21.09 0.43
N ASN A 35 -9.09 20.47 1.54
CA ASN A 35 -10.07 21.05 2.47
C ASN A 35 -9.68 20.68 3.92
N ASP A 36 -9.61 21.68 4.81
CA ASP A 36 -9.05 21.57 6.17
C ASP A 36 -9.83 20.65 7.12
N ASN A 37 -11.03 20.20 6.74
CA ASN A 37 -11.94 19.51 7.63
C ASN A 37 -11.83 17.97 7.63
N TYR A 38 -10.95 17.38 6.81
CA TYR A 38 -10.66 15.95 6.90
C TYR A 38 -9.58 15.70 7.96
N ILE A 39 -9.99 15.72 9.23
CA ILE A 39 -9.16 15.26 10.34
C ILE A 39 -9.04 13.74 10.22
N ASP A 40 -7.84 13.27 9.83
CA ASP A 40 -7.52 11.85 9.81
C ASP A 40 -7.00 11.46 11.19
N ASN A 41 -7.93 11.12 12.08
CA ASN A 41 -7.67 10.81 13.50
C ASN A 41 -6.77 9.58 13.70
N ASN A 42 -6.42 8.84 12.63
CA ASN A 42 -5.63 7.60 12.70
C ASN A 42 -4.15 7.79 12.28
N MET A 43 -3.68 9.02 12.05
CA MET A 43 -2.34 9.29 11.51
C MET A 43 -1.16 8.85 12.40
N ASN A 44 -1.33 8.73 13.72
CA ASN A 44 -0.19 8.44 14.61
C ASN A 44 0.12 6.93 14.69
N ASN A 45 -0.89 6.08 14.89
CA ASN A 45 -0.67 4.63 15.02
C ASN A 45 -0.26 3.97 13.69
N GLN A 46 -0.82 4.42 12.56
CA GLN A 46 -0.51 3.82 11.26
C GLN A 46 0.87 4.20 10.70
N LYS A 47 1.48 5.33 11.11
CA LYS A 47 2.80 5.73 10.62
C LYS A 47 3.91 4.77 11.07
N GLU A 48 3.82 4.25 12.29
CA GLU A 48 4.80 3.30 12.83
C GLU A 48 4.65 1.93 12.16
N GLU A 49 3.42 1.45 11.99
CA GLU A 49 3.11 0.21 11.27
C GLU A 49 3.63 0.25 9.82
N ASP A 50 3.42 1.38 9.13
CA ASP A 50 3.90 1.54 7.77
C ASP A 50 5.43 1.58 7.70
N GLN A 51 6.12 2.19 8.67
CA GLN A 51 7.59 2.18 8.70
C GLN A 51 8.15 0.76 8.88
N GLN A 52 7.58 -0.01 9.82
CA GLN A 52 7.97 -1.40 10.01
C GLN A 52 7.66 -2.25 8.77
N GLN A 53 6.52 -2.01 8.14
CA GLN A 53 6.16 -2.70 6.91
C GLN A 53 7.09 -2.32 5.75
N ILE A 54 7.48 -1.05 5.59
CA ILE A 54 8.46 -0.63 4.56
C ILE A 54 9.77 -1.40 4.72
N ILE A 55 10.33 -1.46 5.93
CA ILE A 55 11.61 -2.15 6.18
C ILE A 55 11.48 -3.65 5.87
N LYS A 56 10.35 -4.26 6.24
CA LYS A 56 10.08 -5.67 5.95
C LYS A 56 9.98 -5.93 4.44
N GLU A 57 9.30 -5.06 3.73
CA GLU A 57 9.08 -5.17 2.29
C GLU A 57 10.38 -4.92 1.53
N GLU A 58 11.18 -3.92 1.91
CA GLU A 58 12.50 -3.67 1.32
C GLU A 58 13.41 -4.90 1.41
N LYS A 59 13.49 -5.51 2.59
CA LYS A 59 14.21 -6.78 2.78
C LYS A 59 13.61 -7.91 1.95
N HIS A 60 12.28 -7.97 1.84
CA HIS A 60 11.61 -9.02 1.07
C HIS A 60 11.95 -8.93 -0.43
N PHE A 61 11.84 -7.73 -1.03
CA PHE A 61 12.19 -7.49 -2.43
C PHE A 61 13.66 -7.80 -2.71
N GLU A 62 14.59 -7.43 -1.81
CA GLU A 62 16.02 -7.70 -1.99
C GLU A 62 16.38 -9.19 -1.89
N GLN A 63 15.64 -9.95 -1.08
CA GLN A 63 15.92 -11.37 -0.84
C GLN A 63 15.13 -12.32 -1.76
N ASN A 64 14.02 -11.88 -2.37
CA ASN A 64 13.06 -12.76 -3.02
C ASN A 64 12.47 -12.19 -4.33
N GLU A 65 13.23 -11.37 -5.08
CA GLU A 65 12.74 -10.73 -6.32
C GLU A 65 12.14 -11.73 -7.31
N GLU A 66 12.72 -12.94 -7.43
CA GLU A 66 12.22 -14.00 -8.32
C GLU A 66 10.92 -14.68 -7.84
N LYS A 67 10.49 -14.45 -6.60
CA LYS A 67 9.33 -15.14 -5.98
C LYS A 67 8.09 -14.25 -5.82
N LEU A 68 8.20 -12.98 -6.18
CA LEU A 68 7.10 -12.02 -6.06
C LEU A 68 5.89 -12.48 -6.90
N MET A 69 4.75 -12.68 -6.23
CA MET A 69 3.53 -13.15 -6.90
C MET A 69 2.30 -12.40 -6.44
N PHE A 70 1.36 -12.20 -7.37
CA PHE A 70 0.07 -11.63 -7.01
C PHE A 70 -0.78 -12.62 -6.24
N GLN A 71 -1.13 -12.25 -5.03
CA GLN A 71 -2.15 -12.95 -4.26
C GLN A 71 -3.51 -12.27 -4.47
N LYS A 72 -4.49 -13.06 -4.91
CA LYS A 72 -5.90 -12.62 -4.93
C LYS A 72 -6.41 -12.55 -3.50
N ILE A 73 -6.73 -11.36 -3.02
CA ILE A 73 -7.30 -11.14 -1.68
C ILE A 73 -8.82 -11.29 -1.73
N LYS A 74 -9.45 -10.74 -2.77
CA LYS A 74 -10.88 -10.92 -3.05
C LYS A 74 -11.18 -10.78 -4.54
N LYS A 75 -12.45 -10.89 -4.93
CA LYS A 75 -12.86 -10.75 -6.32
C LYS A 75 -12.43 -9.38 -6.87
N GLY A 76 -11.51 -9.39 -7.83
CA GLY A 76 -11.01 -8.17 -8.46
C GLY A 76 -10.04 -7.36 -7.62
N HIS A 77 -9.43 -7.93 -6.56
CA HIS A 77 -8.38 -7.27 -5.77
C HIS A 77 -7.19 -8.21 -5.56
N PHE A 78 -6.05 -7.80 -6.09
CA PHE A 78 -4.79 -8.53 -6.08
C PHE A 78 -3.69 -7.67 -5.47
N VAL A 79 -2.85 -8.30 -4.66
CA VAL A 79 -1.73 -7.64 -3.97
C VAL A 79 -0.47 -8.46 -4.19
N LEU A 80 0.63 -7.82 -4.55
CA LEU A 80 1.93 -8.45 -4.67
C LEU A 80 2.46 -8.79 -3.27
N LYS A 81 2.96 -10.01 -3.08
CA LYS A 81 3.51 -10.51 -1.82
C LYS A 81 4.75 -11.36 -2.05
#